data_AF-A0A226EIS2-F1
#
_entry.id   AF-A0A226EIS2-F1
#
_cell.length_a   1.000
_cell.length_b   1.000
_cell.length_c   1.000
_cell.angle_alpha   90.00
_cell.angle_beta   90.00
_cell.angle_gamma   90.00
#
_symmetry.space_group_name_H-M   'P 1'
#
loop_
_entity.id
_entity.type
_entity.pdbx_description
1 polymer ?
#
loop_
_entity_poly.entity_id
_entity_poly.type
_entity_poly.pdbx_seq_one_letter_code
_entity_poly.pdbx_strand_id
1 'polypeptide(L)'
;MKSHKVLVPKTSLLVVIVLLVTLAASQLITSGGGSRSPVGKGGAETLSNNNGVGHMSMDVSPNCMYDSTDFKIMGDSVERALNFFENNIDKLVLDAAVGTRSLQAQLKAVLQRHPKLPELVQNYLKYLVAKSGSLSNRIAEAISNSPSISSTEKKHTLPWVTTDGLWDWPVDGKWESTSIMQSYEPPEGFNATKILAQSKETIEEAQSDACIFQVFNCQSQETSETCRKLFFVQEQSLYSLTHQVIYTLFAKKKQCFRALSSDGLRRYQEKLCGKVWLEANAISQIGFPPNYADLFIEQVAICGMTGYPNFFQRDWLMQILKWQSPQKSGCFRDTRAQPPNSVAMLVKLYHRNQQKFHEMMNRHFQEHKLERLRNKVTSRQKRSDAFLKQGNRENCSVHFTAVGITALAMHMRYFVDTCFPSY
;
A
#
# COMPACT_ATOMS: atom_id res chain seq x y z
N MET A 1 28.03 -18.37 67.83
CA MET A 1 26.71 -18.73 67.30
C MET A 1 26.75 -18.60 65.79
N LYS A 2 26.59 -19.73 65.09
CA LYS A 2 26.65 -19.88 63.64
C LYS A 2 25.30 -19.53 63.00
N SER A 3 25.28 -18.89 61.84
CA SER A 3 24.74 -19.49 60.61
C SER A 3 24.86 -18.52 59.42
N HIS A 4 25.68 -18.93 58.45
CA HIS A 4 25.75 -18.39 57.09
C HIS A 4 24.56 -18.88 56.24
N LYS A 5 24.02 -18.02 55.38
CA LYS A 5 23.30 -18.39 54.13
C LYS A 5 23.65 -17.32 53.09
N VAL A 6 24.67 -17.51 52.25
CA VAL A 6 24.70 -18.23 50.96
C VAL A 6 23.75 -17.63 49.92
N LEU A 7 24.36 -16.94 48.93
CA LEU A 7 23.80 -16.64 47.63
C LEU A 7 23.59 -17.93 46.82
N VAL A 8 22.44 -18.05 46.16
CA VAL A 8 22.23 -18.92 44.99
C VAL A 8 21.42 -18.13 43.95
N PRO A 9 21.82 -18.12 42.67
CA PRO A 9 21.12 -17.43 41.59
C PRO A 9 19.92 -18.25 41.10
N LYS A 10 18.81 -17.59 40.74
CA LYS A 10 17.72 -18.24 40.00
C LYS A 10 17.97 -18.11 38.50
N THR A 11 18.61 -19.11 37.94
CA THR A 11 18.56 -19.45 36.52
C THR A 11 17.38 -20.37 36.22
N SER A 12 16.86 -20.27 35.00
CA SER A 12 16.17 -21.32 34.23
C SER A 12 14.76 -21.73 34.64
N LEU A 13 13.75 -21.11 34.01
CA LEU A 13 12.45 -21.74 33.76
C LEU A 13 11.84 -21.24 32.43
N LEU A 14 12.48 -21.57 31.31
CA LEU A 14 11.91 -21.46 29.94
C LEU A 14 12.82 -22.18 28.92
N VAL A 15 13.04 -23.49 29.12
CA VAL A 15 13.67 -24.41 28.16
C VAL A 15 12.88 -25.73 28.07
N VAL A 16 11.55 -25.66 28.15
CA VAL A 16 10.71 -26.83 27.86
C VAL A 16 9.60 -26.36 26.92
N ILE A 17 9.45 -27.07 25.80
CA ILE A 17 8.61 -26.80 24.60
C ILE A 17 9.38 -26.20 23.40
N VAL A 18 10.57 -26.75 23.10
CA VAL A 18 11.07 -26.89 21.71
C VAL A 18 11.81 -28.23 21.66
N LEU A 19 11.08 -29.31 21.38
CA LEU A 19 11.54 -30.63 20.93
C LEU A 19 10.39 -31.60 21.17
N LEU A 20 9.58 -31.82 20.15
CA LEU A 20 8.74 -32.99 19.88
C LEU A 20 7.73 -32.57 18.80
N VAL A 21 8.10 -32.74 17.53
CA VAL A 21 7.30 -33.38 16.46
C VAL A 21 8.12 -33.24 15.16
N THR A 22 9.12 -34.10 15.01
CA THR A 22 9.56 -34.61 13.71
C THR A 22 9.97 -36.07 13.93
N LEU A 23 9.45 -36.95 13.06
CA LEU A 23 9.74 -38.39 12.88
C LEU A 23 8.80 -39.38 13.58
N ALA A 24 7.72 -39.73 12.87
CA ALA A 24 7.25 -41.10 12.60
C ALA A 24 6.02 -41.00 11.68
N ALA A 25 5.80 -41.77 10.63
CA ALA A 25 6.60 -42.73 9.90
C ALA A 25 5.92 -42.91 8.53
N SER A 26 6.73 -43.21 7.51
CA SER A 26 6.24 -43.66 6.21
C SER A 26 5.81 -45.14 6.25
N GLN A 27 4.92 -45.48 5.31
CA GLN A 27 4.61 -46.80 4.73
C GLN A 27 3.53 -47.66 5.41
N LEU A 28 2.41 -47.86 4.71
CA LEU A 28 2.23 -49.08 3.91
C LEU A 28 1.09 -48.95 2.89
N ILE A 29 1.33 -49.57 1.74
CA ILE A 29 0.52 -49.70 0.54
C ILE A 29 -0.36 -50.95 0.65
N THR A 30 -1.60 -50.87 0.17
CA THR A 30 -2.43 -51.85 -0.62
C THR A 30 -3.91 -51.50 -0.38
N SER A 31 -4.91 -51.74 -1.22
CA SER A 31 -5.09 -52.07 -2.65
C SER A 31 -6.61 -52.00 -2.92
N GLY A 32 -7.00 -51.71 -4.16
CA GLY A 32 -8.37 -51.88 -4.69
C GLY A 32 -9.18 -50.58 -4.79
N GLY A 33 -9.84 -50.23 -5.88
CA GLY A 33 -10.21 -50.99 -7.08
C GLY A 33 -11.62 -50.56 -7.50
N GLY A 34 -11.73 -49.81 -8.61
CA GLY A 34 -12.90 -49.74 -9.49
C GLY A 34 -14.12 -48.90 -9.07
N SER A 35 -14.40 -47.82 -9.79
CA SER A 35 -15.47 -47.81 -10.81
C SER A 35 -15.61 -46.43 -11.47
N ARG A 36 -15.82 -46.46 -12.79
CA ARG A 36 -16.05 -45.37 -13.74
C ARG A 36 -17.43 -44.74 -13.54
N SER A 37 -17.55 -43.42 -13.73
CA SER A 37 -18.12 -42.83 -14.96
C SER A 37 -18.35 -41.31 -14.84
N PRO A 38 -18.45 -40.58 -15.96
CA PRO A 38 -18.04 -39.18 -16.08
C PRO A 38 -19.23 -38.22 -16.23
N VAL A 39 -19.14 -37.01 -15.68
CA VAL A 39 -20.04 -35.90 -16.06
C VAL A 39 -19.30 -34.57 -16.00
N GLY A 40 -19.33 -33.84 -17.12
CA GLY A 40 -19.33 -32.37 -17.11
C GLY A 40 -18.00 -31.63 -17.31
N LYS A 41 -17.41 -31.71 -18.51
CA LYS A 41 -16.51 -30.66 -19.00
C LYS A 41 -17.32 -29.39 -19.29
N GLY A 42 -17.28 -28.40 -18.39
CA GLY A 42 -17.66 -27.03 -18.67
C GLY A 42 -16.41 -26.25 -19.08
N GLY A 43 -16.40 -25.72 -20.31
CA GLY A 43 -15.27 -25.02 -20.90
C GLY A 43 -14.92 -23.75 -20.13
N ALA A 44 -13.72 -23.70 -19.57
CA ALA A 44 -13.04 -22.45 -19.29
C ALA A 44 -12.40 -22.01 -20.62
N GLU A 45 -13.06 -21.10 -21.33
CA GLU A 45 -12.44 -20.38 -22.43
C GLU A 45 -11.25 -19.59 -21.88
N THR A 46 -10.07 -20.11 -22.22
CA THR A 46 -8.79 -19.47 -22.02
C THR A 46 -8.69 -18.38 -23.08
N LEU A 47 -8.88 -17.12 -22.68
CA LEU A 47 -8.42 -15.97 -23.48
C LEU A 47 -6.89 -15.90 -23.39
N SER A 48 -6.24 -16.88 -24.01
CA SER A 48 -4.86 -16.78 -24.46
C SER A 48 -4.91 -16.51 -25.95
N ASN A 49 -4.90 -15.23 -26.33
CA ASN A 49 -4.47 -14.84 -27.67
C ASN A 49 -3.53 -13.65 -27.57
N ASN A 50 -2.24 -13.96 -27.61
CA ASN A 50 -1.22 -13.10 -28.19
C ASN A 50 -1.63 -12.82 -29.64
N ASN A 51 -2.29 -11.69 -29.88
CA ASN A 51 -2.45 -11.12 -31.22
C ASN A 51 -2.57 -9.60 -31.11
N GLY A 52 -1.53 -8.90 -31.56
CA GLY A 52 -1.55 -7.45 -31.82
C GLY A 52 -1.45 -6.58 -30.58
N VAL A 53 -0.38 -5.78 -30.49
CA VAL A 53 -0.41 -4.52 -29.77
C VAL A 53 -1.39 -3.61 -30.53
N GLY A 54 -2.68 -3.85 -30.35
CA GLY A 54 -3.73 -2.95 -30.82
C GLY A 54 -3.57 -1.66 -30.03
N HIS A 55 -3.19 -0.59 -30.71
CA HIS A 55 -3.10 0.73 -30.10
C HIS A 55 -4.48 1.06 -29.53
N MET A 56 -4.58 1.13 -28.21
CA MET A 56 -5.80 1.54 -27.54
C MET A 56 -5.93 3.06 -27.72
N SER A 57 -6.36 3.48 -28.91
CA SER A 57 -6.63 4.88 -29.22
C SER A 57 -7.99 5.21 -28.64
N MET A 58 -8.00 6.11 -27.64
CA MET A 58 -9.21 6.61 -27.02
C MET A 58 -9.25 8.12 -27.22
N ASP A 59 -10.40 8.64 -27.63
CA ASP A 59 -10.62 10.08 -27.68
C ASP A 59 -10.75 10.60 -26.23
N VAL A 60 -9.62 11.03 -25.67
CA VAL A 60 -9.53 11.69 -24.37
C VAL A 60 -9.64 13.20 -24.53
N SER A 61 -10.14 13.89 -23.50
CA SER A 61 -10.18 15.36 -23.47
C SER A 61 -8.81 15.98 -23.80
N PRO A 62 -8.72 17.02 -24.65
CA PRO A 62 -7.45 17.69 -24.98
C PRO A 62 -6.71 18.29 -23.78
N ASN A 63 -7.42 18.53 -22.67
CA ASN A 63 -6.87 19.06 -21.43
C ASN A 63 -6.53 17.96 -20.41
N CYS A 64 -6.60 16.69 -20.81
CA CYS A 64 -6.23 15.57 -19.96
C CYS A 64 -4.71 15.55 -19.73
N MET A 65 -4.30 15.46 -18.47
CA MET A 65 -2.88 15.36 -18.10
C MET A 65 -2.26 14.01 -18.50
N TYR A 66 -3.10 12.99 -18.63
CA TYR A 66 -2.72 11.65 -19.07
C TYR A 66 -3.08 11.44 -20.54
N ASP A 67 -2.57 10.36 -21.12
CA ASP A 67 -3.07 9.86 -22.40
C ASP A 67 -3.62 8.44 -22.28
N SER A 68 -4.17 7.91 -23.37
CA SER A 68 -4.74 6.56 -23.39
C SER A 68 -3.71 5.45 -23.14
N THR A 69 -2.42 5.73 -23.37
CA THR A 69 -1.32 4.79 -23.08
C THR A 69 -1.10 4.68 -21.58
N ASP A 70 -1.20 5.78 -20.84
CA ASP A 70 -1.08 5.76 -19.38
C ASP A 70 -2.16 4.86 -18.76
N PHE A 71 -3.42 4.96 -19.21
CA PHE A 71 -4.50 4.10 -18.71
C PHE A 71 -4.22 2.62 -18.93
N LYS A 72 -3.72 2.28 -20.13
CA LYS A 72 -3.32 0.90 -20.42
C LYS A 72 -2.17 0.44 -19.53
N ILE A 73 -1.12 1.25 -19.38
CA ILE A 73 0.04 0.91 -18.55
C ILE A 73 -0.37 0.70 -17.09
N MET A 74 -1.25 1.56 -16.56
CA MET A 74 -1.79 1.41 -15.20
C MET A 74 -2.55 0.09 -15.05
N GLY A 75 -3.47 -0.21 -15.97
CA GLY A 75 -4.23 -1.46 -15.93
C GLY A 75 -3.33 -2.69 -16.06
N ASP A 76 -2.39 -2.71 -17.00
CA ASP A 76 -1.45 -3.82 -17.20
C ASP A 76 -0.59 -4.02 -15.94
N SER A 77 -0.18 -2.93 -15.30
CA SER A 77 0.54 -2.94 -14.02
C SER A 77 -0.31 -3.55 -12.90
N VAL A 78 -1.56 -3.10 -12.75
CA VAL A 78 -2.51 -3.66 -11.79
C VAL A 78 -2.71 -5.16 -12.03
N GLU A 79 -2.91 -5.58 -13.27
CA GLU A 79 -3.11 -6.99 -13.62
C GLU A 79 -1.91 -7.86 -13.25
N ARG A 80 -0.69 -7.40 -13.53
CA ARG A 80 0.53 -8.10 -13.12
C ARG A 80 0.62 -8.26 -11.59
N ALA A 81 0.25 -7.24 -10.83
CA ALA A 81 0.23 -7.32 -9.37
C ALA A 81 -0.91 -8.22 -8.84
N LEU A 82 -2.06 -8.29 -9.51
CA LEU A 82 -3.11 -9.26 -9.18
C LEU A 82 -2.65 -10.69 -9.46
N ASN A 83 -1.95 -10.93 -10.57
CA ASN A 83 -1.35 -12.23 -10.88
C ASN A 83 -0.29 -12.62 -9.83
N PHE A 84 0.51 -11.67 -9.35
CA PHE A 84 1.44 -11.90 -8.24
C PHE A 84 0.70 -12.44 -7.02
N PHE A 85 -0.35 -11.76 -6.59
CA PHE A 85 -1.13 -12.18 -5.42
C PHE A 85 -1.79 -13.53 -5.63
N GLU A 86 -2.42 -13.76 -6.79
CA GLU A 86 -3.06 -15.04 -7.11
C GLU A 86 -2.08 -16.22 -7.03
N ASN A 87 -0.85 -16.04 -7.52
CA ASN A 87 0.19 -17.07 -7.49
C ASN A 87 0.80 -17.32 -6.10
N ASN A 88 0.47 -16.51 -5.10
CA ASN A 88 1.06 -16.59 -3.77
C ASN A 88 0.01 -16.62 -2.66
N ILE A 89 -1.25 -16.97 -2.97
CA ILE A 89 -2.39 -16.77 -2.09
C ILE A 89 -2.21 -17.31 -0.66
N ASP A 90 -1.56 -18.47 -0.52
CA ASP A 90 -1.32 -19.14 0.77
C ASP A 90 -0.32 -18.40 1.68
N LYS A 91 0.42 -17.44 1.12
CA LYS A 91 1.45 -16.65 1.82
C LYS A 91 1.05 -15.19 1.97
N LEU A 92 -0.14 -14.81 1.51
CA LEU A 92 -0.60 -13.44 1.56
C LEU A 92 -1.12 -13.07 2.94
N VAL A 93 -0.94 -11.79 3.26
CA VAL A 93 -1.37 -11.18 4.52
C VAL A 93 -2.59 -10.28 4.28
N LEU A 94 -3.11 -9.70 5.36
CA LEU A 94 -4.21 -8.73 5.34
C LEU A 94 -4.00 -7.62 4.31
N ASP A 95 -2.77 -7.13 4.12
CA ASP A 95 -2.48 -6.06 3.17
C ASP A 95 -2.91 -6.40 1.74
N ALA A 96 -2.63 -7.61 1.26
CA ALA A 96 -3.07 -8.03 -0.07
C ALA A 96 -4.60 -8.03 -0.18
N ALA A 97 -5.28 -8.47 0.87
CA ALA A 97 -6.74 -8.51 0.92
C ALA A 97 -7.34 -7.08 0.90
N VAL A 98 -6.73 -6.16 1.67
CA VAL A 98 -7.11 -4.74 1.72
C VAL A 98 -6.82 -4.02 0.41
N GLY A 99 -5.63 -4.22 -0.18
CA GLY A 99 -5.27 -3.60 -1.46
C GLY A 99 -6.16 -4.07 -2.61
N THR A 100 -6.45 -5.38 -2.69
CA THR A 100 -7.36 -5.93 -3.71
C THR A 100 -8.80 -5.44 -3.52
N ARG A 101 -9.27 -5.31 -2.27
CA ARG A 101 -10.58 -4.74 -1.96
C ARG A 101 -10.66 -3.26 -2.29
N SER A 102 -9.61 -2.50 -1.98
CA SER A 102 -9.51 -1.07 -2.27
C SER A 102 -9.54 -0.83 -3.77
N LEU A 103 -8.70 -1.53 -4.54
CA LEU A 103 -8.74 -1.53 -6.01
C LEU A 103 -10.14 -1.83 -6.54
N GLN A 104 -10.79 -2.89 -6.05
CA GLN A 104 -12.15 -3.25 -6.47
C GLN A 104 -13.14 -2.11 -6.24
N ALA A 105 -13.15 -1.55 -5.04
CA ALA A 105 -14.09 -0.51 -4.65
C ALA A 105 -13.93 0.75 -5.50
N GLN A 106 -12.68 1.17 -5.74
CA GLN A 106 -12.37 2.36 -6.52
C GLN A 106 -12.78 2.21 -7.99
N LEU A 107 -12.45 1.09 -8.64
CA LEU A 107 -12.82 0.87 -10.04
C LEU A 107 -14.33 0.63 -10.20
N LYS A 108 -15.00 -0.01 -9.22
CA LYS A 108 -16.46 -0.14 -9.20
C LYS A 108 -17.15 1.22 -9.11
N ALA A 109 -16.64 2.13 -8.27
CA ALA A 109 -17.17 3.49 -8.15
C ALA A 109 -17.01 4.31 -9.45
N VAL A 110 -15.94 4.08 -10.21
CA VAL A 110 -15.75 4.66 -11.55
C VAL A 110 -16.84 4.17 -12.51
N LEU A 111 -17.03 2.85 -12.61
CA LEU A 111 -18.03 2.24 -13.49
C LEU A 111 -19.46 2.71 -13.18
N GLN A 112 -19.77 2.96 -11.90
CA GLN A 112 -21.07 3.47 -11.48
C GLN A 112 -21.29 4.93 -11.88
N ARG A 113 -20.26 5.78 -11.77
CA ARG A 113 -20.36 7.21 -12.11
C ARG A 113 -20.31 7.48 -13.60
N HIS A 114 -19.66 6.60 -14.37
CA HIS A 114 -19.49 6.77 -15.81
C HIS A 114 -20.10 5.60 -16.59
N PRO A 115 -21.45 5.52 -16.69
CA PRO A 115 -22.12 4.42 -17.38
C PRO A 115 -21.91 4.43 -18.90
N LYS A 116 -21.51 5.58 -19.48
CA LYS A 116 -21.30 5.79 -20.92
C LYS A 116 -19.82 5.75 -21.34
N LEU A 117 -18.94 5.14 -20.55
CA LEU A 117 -17.54 4.94 -20.97
C LEU A 117 -17.45 4.15 -22.27
N PRO A 118 -16.41 4.36 -23.09
CA PRO A 118 -16.16 3.51 -24.24
C PRO A 118 -16.14 2.04 -23.82
N GLU A 119 -16.77 1.18 -24.62
CA GLU A 119 -16.99 -0.22 -24.28
C GLU A 119 -15.70 -0.95 -23.88
N LEU A 120 -14.60 -0.66 -24.57
CA LEU A 120 -13.29 -1.23 -24.25
C LEU A 120 -12.78 -0.82 -22.85
N VAL A 121 -12.92 0.46 -22.47
CA VAL A 121 -12.59 0.94 -21.11
C VAL A 121 -13.47 0.21 -20.10
N GLN A 122 -14.77 0.18 -20.36
CA GLN A 122 -15.75 -0.37 -19.44
C GLN A 122 -15.51 -1.86 -19.21
N ASN A 123 -15.27 -2.63 -20.28
CA ASN A 123 -14.98 -4.06 -20.21
C ASN A 123 -13.66 -4.33 -19.47
N TYR A 124 -12.64 -3.50 -19.69
CA TYR A 124 -11.37 -3.66 -18.99
C TYR A 124 -11.47 -3.35 -17.49
N LEU A 125 -12.17 -2.27 -17.11
CA LEU A 125 -12.46 -1.96 -15.72
C LEU A 125 -13.31 -3.06 -15.06
N LYS A 126 -14.33 -3.59 -15.75
CA LYS A 126 -15.16 -4.71 -15.28
C LYS A 126 -14.31 -5.96 -15.03
N TYR A 127 -13.38 -6.27 -15.93
CA TYR A 127 -12.43 -7.37 -15.76
C TYR A 127 -11.58 -7.20 -14.49
N LEU A 128 -10.96 -6.03 -14.31
CA LEU A 128 -10.14 -5.75 -13.13
C LEU A 128 -10.96 -5.81 -11.83
N VAL A 129 -12.18 -5.27 -11.82
CA VAL A 129 -13.12 -5.35 -10.67
C VAL A 129 -13.48 -6.80 -10.34
N ALA A 130 -13.78 -7.62 -11.35
CA ALA A 130 -14.13 -9.02 -11.15
C ALA A 130 -12.93 -9.80 -10.59
N LYS A 131 -11.75 -9.61 -11.18
CA LYS A 131 -10.51 -10.27 -10.77
C LYS A 131 -10.09 -9.89 -9.35
N SER A 132 -10.06 -8.59 -9.03
CA SER A 132 -9.68 -8.12 -7.70
C SER A 132 -10.68 -8.53 -6.63
N GLY A 133 -11.99 -8.54 -6.94
CA GLY A 133 -13.03 -9.02 -6.03
C GLY A 133 -12.94 -10.52 -5.74
N SER A 134 -12.79 -11.34 -6.77
CA SER A 134 -12.60 -12.79 -6.63
C SER A 134 -11.35 -13.10 -5.80
N LEU A 135 -10.24 -12.44 -6.10
CA LEU A 135 -8.98 -12.63 -5.39
C LEU A 135 -9.07 -12.17 -3.93
N SER A 136 -9.68 -11.00 -3.67
CA SER A 136 -9.89 -10.50 -2.31
C SER A 136 -10.70 -11.48 -1.45
N ASN A 137 -11.75 -12.09 -2.01
CA ASN A 137 -12.56 -13.11 -1.33
C ASN A 137 -11.72 -14.36 -1.01
N ARG A 138 -10.95 -14.86 -1.97
CA ARG A 138 -10.10 -16.05 -1.77
C ARG A 138 -8.99 -15.79 -0.75
N ILE A 139 -8.39 -14.59 -0.73
CA ILE A 139 -7.39 -14.22 0.29
C ILE A 139 -8.05 -14.14 1.67
N ALA A 140 -9.25 -13.54 1.78
CA ALA A 140 -9.99 -13.48 3.04
C ALA A 140 -10.34 -14.90 3.56
N GLU A 141 -10.73 -15.81 2.68
CA GLU A 141 -10.96 -17.21 3.02
C GLU A 141 -9.67 -17.90 3.50
N ALA A 142 -8.54 -17.70 2.81
CA ALA A 142 -7.25 -18.23 3.22
C ALA A 142 -6.83 -17.69 4.61
N ILE A 143 -7.03 -16.40 4.88
CA ILE A 143 -6.80 -15.78 6.21
C ILE A 143 -7.71 -16.41 7.26
N SER A 144 -9.00 -16.58 6.96
CA SER A 144 -9.98 -17.18 7.86
C SER A 144 -9.61 -18.62 8.24
N ASN A 145 -9.11 -19.39 7.26
CA ASN A 145 -8.77 -20.80 7.44
C ASN A 145 -7.34 -21.03 7.96
N SER A 146 -6.49 -20.00 7.96
CA SER A 146 -5.08 -20.13 8.39
C SER A 146 -4.97 -20.49 9.88
N PRO A 147 -4.33 -21.61 10.26
CA PRO A 147 -4.14 -21.97 11.66
C PRO A 147 -3.11 -21.08 12.37
N SER A 148 -2.26 -20.37 11.62
CA SER A 148 -1.22 -19.50 12.14
C SER A 148 -1.74 -18.13 12.60
N ILE A 149 -2.96 -17.77 12.23
CA ILE A 149 -3.60 -16.49 12.59
C ILE A 149 -4.55 -16.75 13.76
N SER A 150 -4.42 -15.98 14.84
CA SER A 150 -5.29 -16.13 16.02
C SER A 150 -6.75 -15.82 15.71
N SER A 151 -7.68 -16.43 16.44
CA SER A 151 -9.12 -16.15 16.30
C SER A 151 -9.46 -14.67 16.54
N THR A 152 -8.79 -14.04 17.50
CA THR A 152 -8.90 -12.60 17.78
C THR A 152 -8.45 -11.77 16.59
N GLU A 153 -7.30 -12.08 15.99
CA GLU A 153 -6.78 -11.36 14.82
C GLU A 153 -7.69 -11.53 13.59
N LYS A 154 -8.22 -12.74 13.35
CA LYS A 154 -9.22 -12.96 12.29
C LYS A 154 -10.47 -12.12 12.49
N LYS A 155 -11.01 -12.11 13.72
CA LYS A 155 -12.17 -11.28 14.10
C LYS A 155 -11.87 -9.80 13.87
N HIS A 156 -10.62 -9.38 14.06
CA HIS A 156 -10.23 -7.98 13.92
C HIS A 156 -10.05 -7.53 12.47
N THR A 157 -9.56 -8.41 11.62
CA THR A 157 -9.02 -8.06 10.31
C THR A 157 -9.94 -8.42 9.15
N LEU A 158 -10.66 -9.56 9.22
CA LEU A 158 -11.58 -9.98 8.16
C LEU A 158 -12.66 -8.94 7.83
N PRO A 159 -13.27 -8.25 8.81
CA PRO A 159 -14.29 -7.23 8.50
C PRO A 159 -13.76 -6.08 7.64
N TRP A 160 -12.46 -5.81 7.62
CA TRP A 160 -11.86 -4.78 6.76
C TRP A 160 -11.96 -5.16 5.30
N VAL A 161 -12.04 -6.45 4.99
CA VAL A 161 -12.06 -6.96 3.62
C VAL A 161 -13.49 -7.32 3.21
N THR A 162 -14.29 -7.82 4.16
CA THR A 162 -15.63 -8.37 3.87
C THR A 162 -16.77 -7.34 4.02
N THR A 163 -16.51 -6.17 4.61
CA THR A 163 -17.54 -5.13 4.72
C THR A 163 -17.68 -4.37 3.41
N ASP A 164 -18.84 -4.52 2.77
CA ASP A 164 -19.18 -3.83 1.53
C ASP A 164 -19.14 -2.30 1.70
N GLY A 165 -18.62 -1.62 0.67
CA GLY A 165 -18.53 -0.16 0.63
C GLY A 165 -17.54 0.43 1.64
N LEU A 166 -16.73 -0.36 2.33
CA LEU A 166 -15.77 0.19 3.30
C LEU A 166 -14.67 1.05 2.63
N TRP A 167 -14.33 0.74 1.38
CA TRP A 167 -13.20 1.33 0.65
C TRP A 167 -13.60 2.20 -0.55
N ASP A 168 -14.86 2.61 -0.66
CA ASP A 168 -15.44 3.38 -1.79
C ASP A 168 -15.19 4.91 -1.71
N TRP A 169 -14.05 5.33 -1.15
CA TRP A 169 -13.71 6.73 -0.87
C TRP A 169 -13.20 7.53 -2.08
N PRO A 170 -13.43 8.86 -2.17
CA PRO A 170 -14.41 9.62 -1.40
C PRO A 170 -15.83 9.23 -1.82
N VAL A 171 -16.72 9.17 -0.82
CA VAL A 171 -18.10 8.67 -0.95
C VAL A 171 -18.95 9.50 -1.91
N ASP A 172 -18.66 10.79 -2.05
CA ASP A 172 -19.42 11.71 -2.90
C ASP A 172 -18.92 11.77 -4.35
N GLY A 173 -17.84 11.06 -4.66
CA GLY A 173 -17.28 11.02 -6.01
C GLY A 173 -16.62 12.32 -6.47
N LYS A 174 -16.43 13.30 -5.57
CA LYS A 174 -15.88 14.62 -5.93
C LYS A 174 -14.40 14.73 -5.58
N TRP A 175 -13.67 15.43 -6.44
CA TRP A 175 -12.31 15.85 -6.17
C TRP A 175 -12.32 17.22 -5.51
N GLU A 176 -11.50 17.37 -4.48
CA GLU A 176 -11.24 18.65 -3.82
C GLU A 176 -10.46 19.58 -4.77
N SER A 177 -10.53 20.89 -4.52
CA SER A 177 -9.79 21.86 -5.31
C SER A 177 -8.28 21.64 -5.17
N THR A 178 -7.55 21.66 -6.29
CA THR A 178 -6.08 21.58 -6.30
C THR A 178 -5.44 22.70 -5.49
N SER A 179 -6.11 23.86 -5.37
CA SER A 179 -5.64 25.02 -4.62
C SER A 179 -5.46 24.74 -3.12
N ILE A 180 -6.18 23.75 -2.57
CA ILE A 180 -6.10 23.43 -1.15
C ILE A 180 -4.71 22.90 -0.81
N MET A 181 -4.23 21.85 -1.49
CA MET A 181 -2.88 21.33 -1.22
C MET A 181 -1.78 22.30 -1.71
N GLN A 182 -2.04 23.12 -2.74
CA GLN A 182 -1.11 24.18 -3.16
C GLN A 182 -0.85 25.19 -2.03
N SER A 183 -1.84 25.46 -1.17
CA SER A 183 -1.63 26.32 0.02
C SER A 183 -0.68 25.71 1.07
N TYR A 184 -0.44 24.40 1.00
CA TYR A 184 0.54 23.68 1.81
C TYR A 184 1.87 23.48 1.07
N GLU A 185 2.05 24.03 -0.14
CA GLU A 185 3.34 23.93 -0.82
C GLU A 185 4.42 24.59 0.01
N PRO A 186 5.61 23.97 0.09
CA PRO A 186 6.70 24.55 0.85
C PRO A 186 7.16 25.84 0.16
N PRO A 187 7.49 26.90 0.92
CA PRO A 187 7.97 28.16 0.34
C PRO A 187 9.24 27.96 -0.48
N GLU A 188 9.52 28.88 -1.40
CA GLU A 188 10.74 28.83 -2.22
C GLU A 188 12.00 28.76 -1.33
N GLY A 189 12.95 27.90 -1.69
CA GLY A 189 14.17 27.66 -0.89
C GLY A 189 13.97 26.71 0.31
N PHE A 190 12.80 26.08 0.45
CA PHE A 190 12.58 25.08 1.48
C PHE A 190 13.54 23.87 1.33
N ASN A 191 14.10 23.40 2.45
CA ASN A 191 15.02 22.28 2.46
C ASN A 191 14.28 20.95 2.63
N ALA A 192 13.98 20.23 1.54
CA ALA A 192 13.29 18.94 1.56
C ALA A 192 13.92 17.91 2.51
N THR A 193 15.26 17.84 2.57
CA THR A 193 15.97 16.96 3.51
C THR A 193 15.70 17.32 4.97
N LYS A 194 15.45 18.60 5.28
CA LYS A 194 15.11 19.06 6.62
C LYS A 194 13.71 18.61 7.05
N ILE A 195 12.69 18.62 6.16
CA ILE A 195 11.36 18.02 6.48
C ILE A 195 11.56 16.60 6.95
N LEU A 196 12.17 15.78 6.11
CA LEU A 196 12.26 14.35 6.37
C LEU A 196 13.15 14.02 7.56
N ALA A 197 14.15 14.85 7.86
CA ALA A 197 14.98 14.72 9.05
C ALA A 197 14.26 15.15 10.35
N GLN A 198 13.27 16.04 10.25
CA GLN A 198 12.46 16.51 11.37
C GLN A 198 11.17 15.70 11.56
N SER A 199 10.72 14.97 10.55
CA SER A 199 9.63 14.01 10.62
C SER A 199 9.90 12.99 11.74
N LYS A 200 8.92 12.87 12.65
CA LYS A 200 8.94 11.96 13.78
C LYS A 200 7.64 11.18 13.84
N GLU A 201 7.79 9.89 14.08
CA GLU A 201 6.71 8.95 14.35
C GLU A 201 6.73 8.59 15.83
N THR A 202 5.58 8.68 16.48
CA THR A 202 5.45 8.29 17.89
C THR A 202 4.39 7.22 18.11
N ILE A 203 3.59 6.89 17.08
CA ILE A 203 2.58 5.84 17.17
C ILE A 203 3.22 4.51 16.84
N GLU A 204 3.02 3.52 17.71
CA GLU A 204 3.38 2.14 17.37
C GLU A 204 2.29 1.48 16.54
N GLU A 205 2.70 0.62 15.61
CA GLU A 205 1.79 -0.09 14.71
C GLU A 205 0.69 -0.85 15.48
N ALA A 206 1.06 -1.62 16.52
CA ALA A 206 0.10 -2.33 17.35
C ALA A 206 -0.93 -1.41 18.04
N GLN A 207 -0.52 -0.20 18.44
CA GLN A 207 -1.41 0.81 19.02
C GLN A 207 -2.34 1.39 17.94
N SER A 208 -1.78 1.66 16.75
CA SER A 208 -2.55 2.11 15.60
C SER A 208 -3.62 1.09 15.22
N ASP A 209 -3.25 -0.17 15.03
CA ASP A 209 -4.14 -1.25 14.62
C ASP A 209 -5.27 -1.46 15.62
N ALA A 210 -4.95 -1.44 16.93
CA ALA A 210 -5.95 -1.53 17.98
C ALA A 210 -6.97 -0.38 17.90
N CYS A 211 -6.51 0.84 17.60
CA CYS A 211 -7.39 2.01 17.49
C CYS A 211 -8.20 2.03 16.19
N ILE A 212 -7.60 1.61 15.08
CA ILE A 212 -8.33 1.50 13.81
C ILE A 212 -9.40 0.38 13.92
N PHE A 213 -9.08 -0.71 14.61
CA PHE A 213 -10.08 -1.74 14.93
C PHE A 213 -11.23 -1.20 15.80
N GLN A 214 -10.93 -0.36 16.81
CA GLN A 214 -11.98 0.27 17.63
C GLN A 214 -12.91 1.16 16.80
N VAL A 215 -12.37 2.02 15.93
CA VAL A 215 -13.21 2.90 15.11
C VAL A 215 -14.04 2.12 14.09
N PHE A 216 -13.51 1.01 13.58
CA PHE A 216 -14.22 0.16 12.64
C PHE A 216 -15.46 -0.52 13.26
N ASN A 217 -15.38 -0.96 14.52
CA ASN A 217 -16.48 -1.62 15.25
C ASN A 217 -17.35 -0.66 16.04
N CYS A 218 -17.06 0.63 15.96
CA CYS A 218 -17.87 1.60 16.66
C CYS A 218 -19.29 1.66 16.05
N GLN A 219 -20.30 1.57 16.91
CA GLN A 219 -21.72 1.64 16.58
C GLN A 219 -22.27 3.01 17.01
N SER A 220 -21.83 4.10 16.38
CA SER A 220 -22.21 5.49 16.67
C SER A 220 -21.83 6.04 18.06
N GLN A 221 -21.00 5.32 18.81
CA GLN A 221 -20.37 5.79 20.06
C GLN A 221 -19.00 6.41 19.78
N GLU A 222 -18.33 6.98 20.78
CA GLU A 222 -16.94 7.39 20.61
C GLU A 222 -15.99 6.19 20.76
N THR A 223 -14.86 6.21 20.06
CA THR A 223 -13.74 5.33 20.42
C THR A 223 -13.17 5.73 21.78
N SER A 224 -12.34 4.87 22.38
CA SER A 224 -11.68 5.19 23.65
C SER A 224 -10.93 6.54 23.63
N GLU A 225 -10.87 7.21 24.78
CA GLU A 225 -10.09 8.43 24.98
C GLU A 225 -8.62 8.24 24.56
N THR A 226 -8.04 7.06 24.82
CA THR A 226 -6.69 6.70 24.40
C THR A 226 -6.53 6.82 22.88
N CYS A 227 -7.44 6.23 22.10
CA CYS A 227 -7.39 6.32 20.64
C CYS A 227 -7.66 7.74 20.14
N ARG A 228 -8.59 8.47 20.77
CA ARG A 228 -8.81 9.87 20.42
C ARG A 228 -7.56 10.71 20.65
N LYS A 229 -6.87 10.55 21.78
CA LYS A 229 -5.61 11.26 22.06
C LYS A 229 -4.52 10.89 21.07
N LEU A 230 -4.39 9.60 20.77
CA LEU A 230 -3.39 9.08 19.85
C LEU A 230 -3.57 9.66 18.44
N PHE A 231 -4.81 9.83 17.98
CA PHE A 231 -5.12 10.19 16.60
C PHE A 231 -5.49 11.66 16.35
N PHE A 232 -5.97 12.40 17.36
CA PHE A 232 -6.43 13.79 17.21
C PHE A 232 -5.60 14.85 17.96
N VAL A 233 -4.74 14.47 18.93
CA VAL A 233 -4.02 15.48 19.74
C VAL A 233 -2.70 15.89 19.11
N GLN A 234 -1.93 14.94 18.56
CA GLN A 234 -0.61 15.21 18.00
C GLN A 234 -0.53 14.76 16.55
N GLU A 235 -0.13 15.67 15.67
CA GLU A 235 0.15 15.37 14.27
C GLU A 235 1.41 14.53 14.13
N GLN A 236 1.26 13.37 13.50
CA GLN A 236 2.33 12.44 13.23
C GLN A 236 3.03 12.76 11.91
N SER A 237 4.07 12.01 11.60
CA SER A 237 4.83 12.09 10.35
C SER A 237 4.91 10.70 9.74
N LEU A 238 5.31 10.57 8.48
CA LEU A 238 5.58 9.28 7.82
C LEU A 238 4.37 8.30 7.89
N TYR A 239 4.57 7.01 8.18
CA TYR A 239 3.49 6.01 8.23
C TYR A 239 2.47 6.29 9.34
N SER A 240 2.93 6.81 10.48
CA SER A 240 1.99 7.21 11.54
C SER A 240 1.02 8.32 11.07
N LEU A 241 1.43 9.16 10.11
CA LEU A 241 0.58 10.19 9.53
C LEU A 241 -0.48 9.62 8.57
N THR A 242 -0.12 8.68 7.70
CA THR A 242 -1.09 7.98 6.82
C THR A 242 -2.09 7.18 7.65
N HIS A 243 -1.65 6.56 8.74
CA HIS A 243 -2.53 5.90 9.70
C HIS A 243 -3.53 6.88 10.32
N GLN A 244 -3.12 8.13 10.63
CA GLN A 244 -4.07 9.16 11.08
C GLN A 244 -5.15 9.46 10.05
N VAL A 245 -4.77 9.54 8.78
CA VAL A 245 -5.73 9.72 7.68
C VAL A 245 -6.68 8.52 7.59
N ILE A 246 -6.18 7.28 7.64
CA ILE A 246 -7.00 6.06 7.62
C ILE A 246 -8.01 6.04 8.78
N TYR A 247 -7.55 6.38 9.99
CA TYR A 247 -8.43 6.44 11.15
C TYR A 247 -9.57 7.44 10.95
N THR A 248 -9.28 8.63 10.40
CA THR A 248 -10.33 9.64 10.11
C THR A 248 -11.29 9.20 9.00
N LEU A 249 -10.82 8.46 7.98
CA LEU A 249 -11.68 7.88 6.95
C LEU A 249 -12.68 6.91 7.58
N PHE A 250 -12.21 5.97 8.40
CA PHE A 250 -13.12 5.04 9.07
C PHE A 250 -14.02 5.71 10.10
N ALA A 251 -13.52 6.68 10.86
CA ALA A 251 -14.34 7.50 11.75
C ALA A 251 -15.50 8.14 10.96
N LYS A 252 -15.20 8.76 9.81
CA LYS A 252 -16.20 9.36 8.92
C LYS A 252 -17.24 8.33 8.44
N LYS A 253 -16.81 7.15 7.98
CA LYS A 253 -17.71 6.09 7.45
C LYS A 253 -18.66 5.58 8.50
N LYS A 254 -18.12 5.30 9.69
CA LYS A 254 -18.81 4.67 10.81
C LYS A 254 -19.55 5.70 11.67
N GLN A 255 -19.42 6.99 11.35
CA GLN A 255 -19.98 8.10 12.11
C GLN A 255 -19.53 8.12 13.57
N CYS A 256 -18.24 7.84 13.78
CA CYS A 256 -17.60 7.61 15.09
C CYS A 256 -16.74 8.81 15.52
N PHE A 257 -17.31 10.01 15.55
CA PHE A 257 -16.52 11.24 15.73
C PHE A 257 -17.18 12.37 16.55
N ARG A 258 -17.97 12.10 17.59
CA ARG A 258 -18.61 13.18 18.40
C ARG A 258 -17.66 14.30 18.88
N ALA A 259 -16.37 14.00 19.09
CA ALA A 259 -15.34 14.99 19.42
C ALA A 259 -15.11 16.09 18.34
N LEU A 260 -15.46 15.85 17.08
CA LEU A 260 -15.36 16.81 15.98
C LEU A 260 -16.72 16.92 15.27
N SER A 261 -17.12 18.09 14.79
CA SER A 261 -18.22 18.16 13.83
C SER A 261 -17.79 17.52 12.49
N SER A 262 -18.73 17.19 11.59
CA SER A 262 -18.36 16.71 10.24
C SER A 262 -17.41 17.67 9.53
N ASP A 263 -17.60 18.98 9.71
CA ASP A 263 -16.68 20.01 9.21
C ASP A 263 -15.34 20.05 9.95
N GLY A 264 -15.34 19.80 11.26
CA GLY A 264 -14.13 19.64 12.06
C GLY A 264 -13.29 18.47 11.58
N LEU A 265 -13.92 17.33 11.32
CA LEU A 265 -13.25 16.14 10.79
C LEU A 265 -12.70 16.40 9.38
N ARG A 266 -13.48 17.02 8.49
CA ARG A 266 -13.00 17.41 7.15
C ARG A 266 -11.78 18.32 7.21
N ARG A 267 -11.81 19.39 8.01
CA ARG A 267 -10.67 20.31 8.17
C ARG A 267 -9.45 19.62 8.78
N TYR A 268 -9.67 18.68 9.69
CA TYR A 268 -8.58 17.88 10.24
C TYR A 268 -7.96 16.95 9.19
N GLN A 269 -8.79 16.28 8.37
CA GLN A 269 -8.33 15.47 7.23
C GLN A 269 -7.54 16.29 6.22
N GLU A 270 -8.00 17.50 5.91
CA GLU A 270 -7.28 18.46 5.07
C GLU A 270 -5.90 18.79 5.63
N LYS A 271 -5.83 19.13 6.92
CA LYS A 271 -4.57 19.43 7.60
C LYS A 271 -3.59 18.25 7.57
N LEU A 272 -4.08 17.03 7.84
CA LEU A 272 -3.27 15.82 7.75
C LEU A 272 -2.76 15.58 6.33
N CYS A 273 -3.63 15.68 5.32
CA CYS A 273 -3.22 15.48 3.93
C CYS A 273 -2.34 16.62 3.39
N GLY A 274 -2.45 17.84 3.89
CA GLY A 274 -1.52 18.93 3.62
C GLY A 274 -0.12 18.63 4.16
N LYS A 275 -0.01 17.99 5.34
CA LYS A 275 1.28 17.50 5.85
C LYS A 275 1.80 16.30 5.03
N VAL A 276 0.93 15.38 4.62
CA VAL A 276 1.29 14.27 3.73
C VAL A 276 1.84 14.81 2.41
N TRP A 277 1.20 15.84 1.85
CA TRP A 277 1.65 16.53 0.64
C TRP A 277 3.06 17.10 0.80
N LEU A 278 3.34 17.80 1.91
CA LEU A 278 4.68 18.31 2.23
C LEU A 278 5.74 17.20 2.27
N GLU A 279 5.44 16.06 2.90
CA GLU A 279 6.38 14.93 2.99
C GLU A 279 6.57 14.22 1.65
N ALA A 280 5.49 13.96 0.91
CA ALA A 280 5.53 13.34 -0.41
C ALA A 280 6.29 14.22 -1.41
N ASN A 281 6.02 15.52 -1.42
CA ASN A 281 6.73 16.48 -2.26
C ASN A 281 8.22 16.55 -1.87
N ALA A 282 8.55 16.54 -0.58
CA ALA A 282 9.94 16.47 -0.14
C ALA A 282 10.65 15.18 -0.62
N ILE A 283 9.99 14.03 -0.57
CA ILE A 283 10.51 12.76 -1.12
C ILE A 283 10.75 12.87 -2.63
N SER A 284 9.81 13.47 -3.36
CA SER A 284 9.93 13.68 -4.80
C SER A 284 11.11 14.60 -5.14
N GLN A 285 11.27 15.72 -4.43
CA GLN A 285 12.34 16.70 -4.66
C GLN A 285 13.74 16.15 -4.43
N ILE A 286 13.91 15.18 -3.53
CA ILE A 286 15.21 14.52 -3.30
C ILE A 286 15.41 13.27 -4.16
N GLY A 287 14.59 13.08 -5.20
CA GLY A 287 14.77 12.03 -6.20
C GLY A 287 14.28 10.65 -5.76
N PHE A 288 13.22 10.60 -4.94
CA PHE A 288 12.55 9.36 -4.54
C PHE A 288 13.48 8.27 -3.96
N PRO A 289 14.11 8.52 -2.80
CA PRO A 289 15.07 7.58 -2.25
C PRO A 289 14.41 6.22 -1.98
N PRO A 290 15.10 5.09 -2.27
CA PRO A 290 14.55 3.74 -2.09
C PRO A 290 13.85 3.47 -0.77
N ASN A 291 14.37 4.04 0.32
CA ASN A 291 13.83 3.84 1.67
C ASN A 291 12.52 4.60 1.95
N TYR A 292 12.06 5.44 1.02
CA TYR A 292 10.81 6.18 1.08
C TYR A 292 9.80 5.72 0.03
N ALA A 293 10.15 4.77 -0.85
CA ALA A 293 9.30 4.36 -1.95
C ALA A 293 7.94 3.80 -1.49
N ASP A 294 7.98 2.92 -0.50
CA ASP A 294 6.79 2.31 0.11
C ASP A 294 5.91 3.35 0.82
N LEU A 295 6.51 4.19 1.68
CA LEU A 295 5.80 5.31 2.31
C LEU A 295 5.18 6.26 1.27
N PHE A 296 5.93 6.64 0.24
CA PHE A 296 5.47 7.60 -0.76
C PHE A 296 4.24 7.10 -1.50
N ILE A 297 4.23 5.83 -1.91
CA ILE A 297 3.08 5.27 -2.61
C ILE A 297 1.87 5.14 -1.67
N GLU A 298 2.09 4.86 -0.39
CA GLU A 298 1.04 4.84 0.63
C GLU A 298 0.45 6.24 0.82
N GLN A 299 1.29 7.27 0.89
CA GLN A 299 0.87 8.67 0.96
C GLN A 299 0.01 9.07 -0.25
N VAL A 300 0.43 8.69 -1.47
CA VAL A 300 -0.33 8.91 -2.72
C VAL A 300 -1.67 8.16 -2.68
N ALA A 301 -1.67 6.89 -2.27
CA ALA A 301 -2.89 6.09 -2.19
C ALA A 301 -3.88 6.68 -1.19
N ILE A 302 -3.46 6.92 0.05
CA ILE A 302 -4.35 7.26 1.17
C ILE A 302 -4.91 8.68 1.04
N CYS A 303 -4.08 9.69 0.75
CA CYS A 303 -4.60 11.05 0.53
C CYS A 303 -5.18 11.25 -0.88
N GLY A 304 -4.85 10.40 -1.84
CA GLY A 304 -5.63 10.30 -3.08
C GLY A 304 -7.07 9.85 -2.79
N MET A 305 -7.25 8.84 -1.94
CA MET A 305 -8.58 8.33 -1.53
C MET A 305 -9.40 9.32 -0.71
N THR A 306 -8.79 10.32 -0.07
CA THR A 306 -9.55 11.39 0.61
C THR A 306 -10.12 12.42 -0.36
N GLY A 307 -9.70 12.42 -1.63
CA GLY A 307 -10.22 13.27 -2.68
C GLY A 307 -9.28 14.39 -3.15
N TYR A 308 -8.00 14.40 -2.76
CA TYR A 308 -7.06 15.44 -3.19
C TYR A 308 -6.35 15.06 -4.50
N PRO A 309 -6.64 15.72 -5.63
CA PRO A 309 -6.10 15.35 -6.94
C PRO A 309 -4.61 15.65 -7.12
N ASN A 310 -4.02 16.49 -6.26
CA ASN A 310 -2.60 16.87 -6.34
C ASN A 310 -1.65 15.67 -6.27
N PHE A 311 -2.07 14.57 -5.64
CA PHE A 311 -1.30 13.34 -5.54
C PHE A 311 -1.19 12.58 -6.87
N PHE A 312 -2.02 12.89 -7.87
CA PHE A 312 -2.06 12.20 -9.15
C PHE A 312 -1.24 12.91 -10.21
N GLN A 313 0.00 13.28 -9.92
CA GLN A 313 0.91 13.85 -10.92
C GLN A 313 1.45 12.76 -11.86
N ARG A 314 1.62 13.10 -13.14
CA ARG A 314 2.13 12.14 -14.14
C ARG A 314 3.54 11.65 -13.80
N ASP A 315 4.43 12.54 -13.34
CA ASP A 315 5.79 12.14 -12.94
C ASP A 315 5.80 11.18 -11.73
N TRP A 316 4.86 11.36 -10.81
CA TRP A 316 4.69 10.47 -9.66
C TRP A 316 4.17 9.11 -10.10
N LEU A 317 3.20 9.06 -11.03
CA LEU A 317 2.75 7.81 -11.66
C LEU A 317 3.92 7.07 -12.31
N MET A 318 4.71 7.77 -13.14
CA MET A 318 5.84 7.15 -13.83
C MET A 318 6.89 6.62 -12.85
N GLN A 319 7.09 7.28 -11.72
CA GLN A 319 7.96 6.78 -10.68
C GLN A 319 7.39 5.54 -9.96
N ILE A 320 6.10 5.55 -9.64
CA ILE A 320 5.39 4.40 -9.05
C ILE A 320 5.54 3.16 -9.94
N LEU A 321 5.29 3.30 -11.24
CA LEU A 321 5.40 2.20 -12.20
C LEU A 321 6.82 1.61 -12.28
N LYS A 322 7.87 2.43 -12.07
CA LYS A 322 9.27 1.96 -12.06
C LYS A 322 9.62 1.08 -10.85
N TRP A 323 8.88 1.19 -9.74
CA TRP A 323 9.11 0.35 -8.56
C TRP A 323 8.50 -1.04 -8.69
N GLN A 324 7.53 -1.21 -9.60
CA GLN A 324 7.05 -2.53 -9.95
C GLN A 324 8.18 -3.35 -10.59
N SER A 325 8.22 -4.64 -10.30
CA SER A 325 9.13 -5.56 -10.94
C SER A 325 8.83 -5.63 -12.44
N PRO A 326 9.83 -5.33 -13.30
CA PRO A 326 9.68 -5.49 -14.75
C PRO A 326 9.68 -6.97 -15.17
N GLN A 327 10.05 -7.89 -14.26
CA GLN A 327 10.00 -9.34 -14.48
C GLN A 327 8.58 -9.91 -14.31
N LYS A 328 8.38 -11.19 -14.66
CA LYS A 328 7.08 -11.91 -14.62
C LYS A 328 6.33 -11.82 -13.28
N SER A 329 7.00 -11.44 -12.19
CA SER A 329 6.39 -11.40 -10.86
C SER A 329 5.28 -10.37 -10.77
N GLY A 330 5.45 -9.16 -11.31
CA GLY A 330 4.44 -8.09 -11.22
C GLY A 330 4.29 -7.43 -9.84
N CYS A 331 5.08 -7.86 -8.85
CA CYS A 331 5.06 -7.29 -7.50
C CYS A 331 5.79 -5.95 -7.44
N PHE A 332 5.59 -5.18 -6.38
CA PHE A 332 6.41 -4.02 -6.06
C PHE A 332 7.61 -4.45 -5.21
N ARG A 333 8.80 -4.03 -5.63
CA ARG A 333 10.06 -4.51 -5.06
C ARG A 333 10.59 -3.53 -4.04
N ASP A 334 10.92 -4.06 -2.88
CA ASP A 334 11.71 -3.29 -1.93
C ASP A 334 13.17 -3.25 -2.37
N THR A 335 13.57 -2.10 -2.92
CA THR A 335 14.94 -1.88 -3.39
C THR A 335 15.93 -1.62 -2.24
N ARG A 336 15.47 -1.49 -0.98
CA ARG A 336 16.34 -1.43 0.21
C ARG A 336 17.22 -2.68 0.36
N ALA A 337 16.78 -3.80 -0.22
CA ALA A 337 17.44 -5.10 -0.11
C ALA A 337 18.43 -5.41 -1.24
N GLN A 338 18.72 -4.44 -2.13
CA GLN A 338 19.82 -4.57 -3.09
C GLN A 338 21.16 -4.34 -2.39
N PRO A 339 22.16 -5.23 -2.51
CA PRO A 339 23.49 -4.96 -1.98
C PRO A 339 24.06 -3.67 -2.60
N PRO A 340 24.88 -2.90 -1.88
CA PRO A 340 25.36 -1.55 -2.26
C PRO A 340 26.02 -1.43 -3.65
N ASN A 341 26.39 -2.55 -4.25
CA ASN A 341 27.27 -2.60 -5.42
C ASN A 341 26.55 -2.29 -6.76
N SER A 342 25.22 -2.38 -6.84
CA SER A 342 24.47 -1.98 -8.04
C SER A 342 24.14 -0.48 -8.06
N VAL A 343 23.88 0.09 -6.88
CA VAL A 343 23.63 1.53 -6.70
C VAL A 343 24.92 2.32 -6.93
N ALA A 344 26.07 1.87 -6.41
CA ALA A 344 27.35 2.53 -6.66
C ALA A 344 27.72 2.59 -8.17
N MET A 345 27.29 1.60 -8.97
CA MET A 345 27.54 1.57 -10.41
C MET A 345 26.60 2.49 -11.19
N LEU A 346 25.31 2.55 -10.82
CA LEU A 346 24.33 3.48 -11.39
C LEU A 346 24.63 4.92 -10.99
N VAL A 347 25.10 5.13 -9.76
CA VAL A 347 25.62 6.41 -9.26
C VAL A 347 26.87 6.82 -10.03
N LYS A 348 27.81 5.91 -10.35
CA LYS A 348 28.95 6.20 -11.24
C LYS A 348 28.55 6.55 -12.68
N LEU A 349 27.52 5.89 -13.24
CA LEU A 349 26.97 6.21 -14.56
C LEU A 349 26.23 7.54 -14.58
N TYR A 350 25.51 7.87 -13.51
CA TYR A 350 24.86 9.17 -13.31
C TYR A 350 25.88 10.30 -13.11
N HIS A 351 26.97 10.05 -12.35
CA HIS A 351 28.04 11.03 -12.12
C HIS A 351 28.93 11.30 -13.34
N ARG A 352 29.11 10.34 -14.27
CA ARG A 352 29.81 10.60 -15.54
C ARG A 352 29.09 11.63 -16.42
N ASN A 353 27.77 11.74 -16.30
CA ASN A 353 26.98 12.73 -17.05
C ASN A 353 26.77 14.06 -16.28
N GLN A 354 27.13 14.13 -14.99
CA GLN A 354 27.03 15.35 -14.17
C GLN A 354 28.37 16.06 -13.86
N GLN A 355 29.49 15.58 -14.43
CA GLN A 355 30.82 16.12 -14.16
C GLN A 355 30.97 17.62 -14.46
N LYS A 356 30.12 18.21 -15.31
CA LYS A 356 30.11 19.66 -15.60
C LYS A 356 29.42 20.54 -14.55
N PHE A 357 28.59 19.97 -13.67
CA PHE A 357 27.82 20.73 -12.68
C PHE A 357 28.43 20.64 -11.27
N HIS A 358 29.17 19.56 -10.98
CA HIS A 358 29.71 19.26 -9.65
C HIS A 358 31.06 19.92 -9.31
N GLU A 359 31.80 20.47 -10.28
CA GLU A 359 33.02 21.25 -9.98
C GLU A 359 32.71 22.59 -9.30
N MET A 360 31.46 23.08 -9.45
CA MET A 360 31.03 24.36 -8.89
C MET A 360 30.52 24.28 -7.45
N MET A 361 30.03 23.13 -7.00
CA MET A 361 29.36 22.99 -5.68
C MET A 361 30.22 22.36 -4.58
N ASN A 362 31.40 21.83 -4.90
CA ASN A 362 32.18 20.98 -3.99
C ASN A 362 33.22 21.72 -3.13
N ARG A 363 32.90 22.93 -2.63
CA ARG A 363 33.79 23.64 -1.69
C ARG A 363 33.24 23.86 -0.27
N HIS A 364 32.08 23.32 0.14
CA HIS A 364 31.64 23.65 1.51
C HIS A 364 30.79 22.75 2.42
N PHE A 365 30.30 21.53 2.13
CA PHE A 365 29.45 20.88 3.17
C PHE A 365 29.42 19.33 3.28
N GLN A 366 30.48 18.82 3.93
CA GLN A 366 30.61 17.77 4.96
C GLN A 366 29.69 16.52 5.03
N GLU A 367 30.36 15.36 5.03
CA GLU A 367 29.90 13.97 5.04
C GLU A 367 29.31 13.45 6.37
N HIS A 368 29.24 14.25 7.44
CA HIS A 368 28.83 13.77 8.77
C HIS A 368 27.30 13.65 9.02
N LYS A 369 26.45 14.04 8.06
CA LYS A 369 24.98 14.06 8.23
C LYS A 369 24.26 12.79 7.71
N LEU A 370 24.87 12.09 6.75
CA LEU A 370 24.29 10.87 6.12
C LEU A 370 24.34 9.64 7.04
N GLU A 371 25.39 9.50 7.85
CA GLU A 371 25.56 8.38 8.81
C GLU A 371 24.42 8.36 9.86
N ARG A 372 23.99 9.53 10.35
CA ARG A 372 22.89 9.65 11.33
C ARG A 372 21.52 9.36 10.72
N LEU A 373 21.33 9.64 9.43
CA LEU A 373 20.11 9.27 8.71
C LEU A 373 20.05 7.76 8.52
N ARG A 374 21.17 7.11 8.18
CA ARG A 374 21.27 5.65 8.00
C ARG A 374 20.92 4.87 9.28
N ASN A 375 21.39 5.31 10.44
CA ASN A 375 21.14 4.62 11.72
C ASN A 375 19.73 4.84 12.31
N LYS A 376 19.02 5.90 11.88
CA LYS A 376 17.58 6.09 12.19
C LYS A 376 16.65 5.32 11.23
N VAL A 377 17.20 4.71 10.18
CA VAL A 377 16.45 4.07 9.08
C VAL A 377 16.32 2.56 9.27
N THR A 378 17.24 1.91 9.98
CA THR A 378 17.20 0.45 10.22
C THR A 378 16.15 0.01 11.24
N SER A 379 15.63 0.91 12.09
CA SER A 379 14.56 0.60 13.05
C SER A 379 13.13 0.78 12.49
N ARG A 380 12.98 1.13 11.19
CA ARG A 380 11.71 1.53 10.56
C ARG A 380 10.88 0.38 9.98
N GLN A 381 11.19 -0.86 10.33
CA GLN A 381 10.45 -2.03 9.88
C GLN A 381 9.25 -2.25 10.83
N LYS A 382 8.13 -1.59 10.54
CA LYS A 382 6.84 -1.73 11.27
C LYS A 382 5.73 -2.09 10.27
N ARG A 383 5.92 -3.28 9.69
CA ARG A 383 5.09 -4.49 9.76
C ARG A 383 6.07 -5.64 9.50
N SER A 384 5.72 -6.88 9.84
CA SER A 384 6.39 -8.03 9.22
C SER A 384 6.03 -8.03 7.73
N ASP A 385 6.68 -7.15 6.94
CA ASP A 385 6.60 -7.15 5.49
C ASP A 385 6.80 -8.60 5.06
N ALA A 386 5.74 -9.23 4.56
CA ALA A 386 5.84 -10.59 4.05
C ALA A 386 6.62 -10.49 2.74
N PHE A 387 7.95 -10.62 2.86
CA PHE A 387 8.82 -10.64 1.69
C PHE A 387 8.72 -12.00 1.03
N LEU A 388 8.12 -12.01 -0.16
CA LEU A 388 8.04 -13.21 -0.97
C LEU A 388 9.18 -13.20 -1.96
N LYS A 389 10.03 -14.23 -1.89
CA LYS A 389 11.02 -14.49 -2.93
C LYS A 389 10.32 -15.15 -4.12
N GLN A 390 10.33 -14.49 -5.27
CA GLN A 390 9.99 -15.15 -6.54
C GLN A 390 11.25 -15.36 -7.38
N GLY A 391 11.51 -16.62 -7.75
CA GLY A 391 12.70 -17.00 -8.50
C GLY A 391 14.02 -16.66 -7.78
N ASN A 392 15.11 -16.56 -8.56
CA ASN A 392 16.46 -16.31 -8.05
C ASN A 392 16.73 -14.81 -7.78
N ARG A 393 16.05 -14.17 -6.80
CA ARG A 393 16.46 -12.92 -6.06
C ARG A 393 15.47 -11.72 -6.02
N GLU A 394 14.20 -11.84 -6.40
CA GLU A 394 13.27 -10.69 -6.24
C GLU A 394 12.68 -10.62 -4.83
N ASN A 395 12.89 -9.49 -4.14
CA ASN A 395 12.29 -9.20 -2.83
C ASN A 395 10.98 -8.43 -3.04
N CYS A 396 9.89 -9.17 -3.25
CA CYS A 396 8.55 -8.63 -3.37
C CYS A 396 7.99 -8.32 -1.98
N SER A 397 7.59 -7.08 -1.71
CA SER A 397 6.81 -6.75 -0.50
C SER A 397 5.32 -6.84 -0.81
N VAL A 398 4.58 -7.60 0.01
CA VAL A 398 3.12 -7.70 -0.11
C VAL A 398 2.45 -6.36 0.23
N HIS A 399 2.90 -5.67 1.29
CA HIS A 399 2.40 -4.35 1.67
C HIS A 399 2.62 -3.36 0.53
N PHE A 400 3.87 -3.22 0.05
CA PHE A 400 4.22 -2.30 -1.02
C PHE A 400 3.42 -2.57 -2.30
N THR A 401 3.18 -3.85 -2.61
CA THR A 401 2.33 -4.23 -3.75
C THR A 401 0.87 -3.84 -3.52
N ALA A 402 0.34 -4.01 -2.31
CA ALA A 402 -1.04 -3.68 -1.96
C ALA A 402 -1.32 -2.17 -2.01
N VAL A 403 -0.45 -1.36 -1.41
CA VAL A 403 -0.54 0.10 -1.52
C VAL A 403 -0.28 0.57 -2.95
N GLY A 404 0.57 -0.13 -3.71
CA GLY A 404 0.84 0.18 -5.10
C GLY A 404 -0.34 -0.02 -6.04
N ILE A 405 -1.06 -1.14 -5.93
CA ILE A 405 -2.29 -1.32 -6.73
C ILE A 405 -3.39 -0.35 -6.30
N THR A 406 -3.41 0.08 -5.04
CA THR A 406 -4.36 1.09 -4.56
C THR A 406 -4.05 2.46 -5.14
N ALA A 407 -2.79 2.89 -5.14
CA ALA A 407 -2.36 4.13 -5.79
C ALA A 407 -2.69 4.13 -7.29
N LEU A 408 -2.39 3.03 -8.00
CA LEU A 408 -2.73 2.89 -9.41
C LEU A 408 -4.24 2.92 -9.66
N ALA A 409 -5.05 2.31 -8.79
CA ALA A 409 -6.51 2.41 -8.86
C ALA A 409 -6.99 3.86 -8.76
N MET A 410 -6.37 4.64 -7.87
CA MET A 410 -6.70 6.05 -7.70
C MET A 410 -6.28 6.90 -8.90
N HIS A 411 -5.10 6.65 -9.50
CA HIS A 411 -4.71 7.28 -10.76
C HIS A 411 -5.66 6.92 -11.90
N MET A 412 -6.06 5.65 -12.04
CA MET A 412 -7.04 5.21 -13.05
C MET A 412 -8.39 5.87 -12.83
N ARG A 413 -8.85 5.98 -11.58
CA ARG A 413 -10.08 6.69 -11.23
C ARG A 413 -10.00 8.17 -11.62
N TYR A 414 -8.93 8.85 -11.22
CA TYR A 414 -8.73 10.27 -11.53
C TYR A 414 -8.63 10.51 -13.04
N PHE A 415 -7.93 9.65 -13.77
CA PHE A 415 -7.91 9.64 -15.23
C PHE A 415 -9.33 9.58 -15.79
N VAL A 416 -10.12 8.58 -15.38
CA VAL A 416 -11.45 8.40 -15.95
C VAL A 416 -12.35 9.60 -15.64
N ASP A 417 -12.30 10.08 -14.40
CA ASP A 417 -13.11 11.20 -13.92
C ASP A 417 -12.82 12.53 -14.61
N THR A 418 -11.59 12.74 -15.07
CA THR A 418 -11.15 14.03 -15.63
C THR A 418 -11.01 14.03 -17.14
N CYS A 419 -10.78 12.86 -17.73
CA CYS A 419 -10.43 12.74 -19.15
C CYS A 419 -11.57 12.25 -20.04
N PHE A 420 -12.59 11.60 -19.46
CA PHE A 420 -13.83 11.30 -20.17
C PHE A 420 -14.89 12.32 -19.76
N PRO A 421 -15.39 13.16 -20.68
CA PRO A 421 -16.47 14.07 -20.36
C PRO A 421 -17.71 13.29 -19.93
N SER A 422 -18.36 13.75 -18.87
CA SER A 422 -19.66 13.22 -18.44
C SER A 422 -20.70 13.59 -19.50
N TYR A 423 -20.97 12.68 -20.44
CA TYR A 423 -22.03 12.83 -21.45
C TYR A 423 -23.42 12.58 -20.89
#